data_AF-A0A852YST8-F1
#
_entry.id   AF-A0A852YST8-F1
#
_cell.length_a   1.000
_cell.length_b   1.000
_cell.length_c   1.000
_cell.angle_alpha   90.00
_cell.angle_beta   90.00
_cell.angle_gamma   90.00
#
_symmetry.space_group_name_H-M   'P 1'
#
loop_
_entity.id
_entity.type
_entity.pdbx_description
1 polymer ?
#
loop_
_entity_poly.entity_id
_entity_poly.type
_entity_poly.pdbx_seq_one_letter_code
_entity_poly.pdbx_strand_id
1 'polypeptide(L)'
;MSSIQRDAMKRLKKAVQAGPLDPIGALHRGGIRSEWAFAAGFGSIALSFLAWLASRAKPGDDRAQSDRWGLFVGHWAPTFFALGLALRSEERH
;
A
#
# COMPACT_ATOMS: atom_id res chain seq x y z
N MET A 1 -19.62 -3.54 29.87
CA MET A 1 -18.14 -3.40 29.83
C MET A 1 -17.69 -2.47 30.97
N SER A 2 -16.98 -2.97 31.99
CA SER A 2 -16.57 -2.16 33.17
C SER A 2 -15.46 -1.14 32.84
N SER A 3 -15.32 -0.08 33.64
CA SER A 3 -14.28 0.96 33.44
C SER A 3 -12.87 0.38 33.40
N ILE A 4 -12.59 -0.56 34.30
CA ILE A 4 -11.32 -1.28 34.41
C ILE A 4 -10.94 -1.99 33.11
N GLN A 5 -11.91 -2.62 32.44
CA GLN A 5 -11.69 -3.29 31.16
C GLN A 5 -11.38 -2.29 30.04
N ARG A 6 -12.03 -1.12 30.04
CA ARG A 6 -11.74 -0.05 29.05
C ARG A 6 -10.35 0.54 29.25
N ASP A 7 -9.94 0.72 30.49
CA ASP A 7 -8.63 1.30 30.81
C ASP A 7 -7.50 0.32 30.51
N ALA A 8 -7.70 -0.96 30.82
CA ALA A 8 -6.79 -2.03 30.39
C ALA A 8 -6.67 -2.10 28.86
N MET A 9 -7.79 -2.03 28.13
CA MET A 9 -7.81 -2.06 26.67
C MET A 9 -7.10 -0.84 26.05
N LYS A 10 -7.29 0.37 26.62
CA LYS A 10 -6.59 1.59 26.19
C LYS A 10 -5.08 1.47 26.37
N ARG A 11 -4.64 0.94 27.51
CA ARG A 11 -3.20 0.73 27.81
C ARG A 11 -2.59 -0.32 26.90
N LEU A 12 -3.32 -1.40 26.61
CA LEU A 12 -2.90 -2.44 25.69
C LEU A 12 -2.74 -1.90 24.26
N LYS A 13 -3.74 -1.18 23.74
CA LYS A 13 -3.65 -0.54 22.42
C LYS A 13 -2.47 0.42 22.33
N LYS A 14 -2.26 1.25 23.35
CA LYS A 14 -1.13 2.19 23.42
C LYS A 14 0.23 1.47 23.48
N ALA A 15 0.34 0.36 24.21
CA ALA A 15 1.56 -0.44 24.28
C ALA A 15 1.85 -1.20 22.98
N VAL A 16 0.81 -1.67 22.28
CA VAL A 16 0.93 -2.31 20.96
C VAL A 16 1.33 -1.28 19.89
N GLN A 17 0.74 -0.08 19.90
CA GLN A 17 1.12 1.02 19.00
C GLN A 17 2.51 1.61 19.30
N ALA A 18 2.91 1.67 20.57
CA ALA A 18 4.23 2.15 20.97
C ALA A 18 5.31 1.05 20.92
N GLY A 19 4.96 -0.16 20.49
CA GLY A 19 5.87 -1.28 20.39
C GLY A 19 6.89 -1.10 19.25
N PRO A 20 8.05 -1.77 19.31
CA PRO A 20 9.13 -1.66 18.31
C PRO A 20 8.76 -2.14 16.89
N LEU A 21 7.53 -2.57 16.67
CA LEU A 21 6.99 -3.05 15.40
C LEU A 21 5.76 -2.24 14.98
N ASP A 22 5.83 -0.91 15.04
CA ASP A 22 4.84 -0.03 14.39
C ASP A 22 5.33 0.33 12.97
N PRO A 23 5.00 -0.49 11.95
CA PRO A 23 5.46 -0.28 10.58
C PRO A 23 4.87 0.98 9.96
N ILE A 24 3.65 1.37 10.36
CA ILE A 24 2.96 2.54 9.80
C ILE A 24 3.61 3.82 10.34
N GLY A 25 3.83 3.91 11.66
CA GLY A 25 4.55 5.04 12.24
C GLY A 25 6.01 5.10 11.79
N ALA A 26 6.67 3.96 11.53
CA ALA A 26 8.03 3.94 10.97
C ALA A 26 8.07 4.48 9.53
N LEU A 27 7.12 4.09 8.68
CA LEU A 27 6.96 4.62 7.32
C LEU A 27 6.64 6.12 7.32
N HIS A 28 5.78 6.58 8.23
CA HIS A 28 5.42 7.99 8.36
C HIS A 28 6.60 8.83 8.86
N ARG A 29 7.31 8.38 9.90
CA ARG A 29 8.55 9.03 10.39
C ARG A 29 9.68 9.04 9.36
N GLY A 30 9.71 8.04 8.47
CA GLY A 30 10.63 7.97 7.33
C GLY A 30 10.27 8.89 6.16
N GLY A 31 9.19 9.67 6.25
CA GLY A 31 8.80 10.66 5.25
C GLY A 31 7.92 10.15 4.11
N ILE A 32 7.48 8.87 4.15
CA ILE A 32 6.52 8.36 3.17
C ILE A 32 5.12 8.87 3.56
N ARG A 33 4.71 9.97 2.93
CA ARG A 33 3.35 10.51 3.05
C ARG A 33 2.34 9.66 2.30
N SER A 34 1.09 9.67 2.76
CA SER A 34 -0.02 8.93 2.13
C SER A 34 -0.15 9.26 0.63
N GLU A 35 0.15 10.50 0.24
CA GLU A 35 0.20 11.00 -1.14
C GLU A 35 1.09 10.16 -2.08
N TRP A 36 2.29 9.78 -1.63
CA TRP A 36 3.23 8.97 -2.42
C TRP A 36 2.80 7.51 -2.50
N ALA A 37 2.14 6.98 -1.47
CA ALA A 37 1.56 5.63 -1.52
C ALA A 37 0.40 5.56 -2.53
N PHE A 38 -0.46 6.59 -2.56
CA PHE A 38 -1.50 6.73 -3.58
C PHE A 38 -0.92 6.94 -4.98
N ALA A 39 0.13 7.78 -5.12
CA ALA A 39 0.82 7.99 -6.39
C ALA A 39 1.51 6.73 -6.90
N ALA A 40 2.11 5.92 -6.01
CA ALA A 40 2.68 4.62 -6.35
C ALA A 40 1.61 3.62 -6.81
N GLY A 41 0.45 3.59 -6.15
CA GLY A 41 -0.70 2.79 -6.57
C GLY A 41 -1.19 3.16 -7.97
N PHE A 42 -1.35 4.46 -8.24
CA PHE A 42 -1.72 4.97 -9.57
C PHE A 42 -0.64 4.72 -10.62
N GLY A 43 0.62 4.92 -10.26
CA GLY A 43 1.78 4.65 -11.12
C GLY A 43 1.86 3.19 -11.51
N SER A 44 1.53 2.27 -10.60
CA SER A 44 1.50 0.83 -10.85
C SER A 44 0.42 0.47 -11.89
N ILE A 45 -0.78 1.05 -11.80
CA ILE A 45 -1.84 0.89 -12.81
C ILE A 45 -1.39 1.42 -14.17
N ALA A 46 -0.83 2.64 -14.20
CA ALA A 46 -0.36 3.25 -15.44
C ALA A 46 0.76 2.44 -16.10
N LEU A 47 1.68 1.89 -15.30
CA LEU A 47 2.78 1.06 -15.78
C LEU A 47 2.28 -0.27 -16.37
N SER A 48 1.28 -0.92 -15.74
CA SER A 48 0.61 -2.09 -16.30
C SER A 48 -0.08 -1.78 -17.63
N PHE A 49 -0.74 -0.62 -17.72
CA PHE A 49 -1.42 -0.20 -18.94
C PHE A 49 -0.42 0.11 -20.08
N LEU A 50 0.70 0.75 -19.76
CA LEU A 50 1.80 1.01 -20.69
C LEU A 50 2.48 -0.28 -21.16
N ALA A 51 2.71 -1.24 -20.27
CA ALA A 51 3.28 -2.54 -20.61
C ALA A 51 2.36 -3.32 -21.57
N TRP A 52 1.05 -3.29 -21.32
CA TRP A 52 0.06 -3.88 -22.22
C TRP A 52 0.01 -3.16 -23.59
N LEU A 53 0.06 -1.84 -23.60
CA LEU A 53 0.05 -1.05 -24.83
C LEU A 53 1.31 -1.29 -25.68
N ALA A 54 2.49 -1.35 -25.04
CA ALA A 54 3.75 -1.70 -25.68
C ALA A 54 3.74 -3.12 -26.27
N SER A 55 3.11 -4.07 -25.57
CA SER A 55 2.90 -5.45 -26.04
C SER A 55 1.97 -5.53 -27.26
N ARG A 56 0.95 -4.67 -27.33
CA ARG A 56 0.06 -4.56 -28.50
C ARG A 56 0.75 -3.98 -29.75
N ALA A 57 1.81 -3.18 -29.57
CA ALA A 57 2.54 -2.54 -30.67
C ALA A 57 3.56 -3.47 -31.37
N LYS A 58 3.99 -4.58 -30.75
CA LYS A 58 4.90 -5.56 -31.36
C LYS A 58 4.18 -6.86 -31.77
N PRO A 59 4.19 -7.23 -33.07
CA PRO A 59 3.70 -8.52 -33.54
C PRO A 59 4.83 -9.55 -33.55
N GLY A 60 4.89 -10.40 -32.52
CA GLY A 60 5.77 -11.58 -32.49
C GLY A 60 6.44 -11.81 -31.13
N ASP A 61 6.23 -13.01 -30.57
CA ASP A 61 6.95 -13.64 -29.45
C ASP A 61 6.87 -13.15 -27.99
N ASP A 62 6.76 -11.86 -27.65
CA ASP A 62 6.90 -11.45 -26.22
C ASP A 62 5.59 -11.36 -25.41
N ARG A 63 4.46 -11.71 -26.01
CA ARG A 63 3.12 -11.50 -25.43
C ARG A 63 2.91 -12.25 -24.10
N ALA A 64 3.30 -13.52 -24.05
CA ALA A 64 3.10 -14.36 -22.88
C ALA A 64 3.92 -13.93 -21.65
N GLN A 65 5.07 -13.26 -21.87
CA GLN A 65 5.90 -12.76 -20.77
C GLN A 65 5.41 -11.38 -20.29
N SER A 66 5.01 -10.51 -21.23
CA SER A 66 4.50 -9.17 -20.92
C SER A 66 3.18 -9.18 -20.14
N ASP A 67 2.25 -10.10 -20.44
CA ASP A 67 0.98 -10.22 -19.72
C ASP A 67 1.21 -10.66 -18.27
N ARG A 68 2.18 -11.54 -18.02
CA ARG A 68 2.52 -12.00 -16.66
C ARG A 68 3.11 -10.87 -15.82
N TRP A 69 3.99 -10.05 -16.39
CA TRP A 69 4.53 -8.86 -15.73
C TRP A 69 3.48 -7.77 -15.53
N GLY A 70 2.62 -7.51 -16.54
CA GLY A 70 1.54 -6.52 -16.43
C GLY A 70 0.50 -6.87 -15.37
N LEU A 71 0.12 -8.15 -15.27
CA LEU A 71 -0.81 -8.65 -14.26
C LEU A 71 -0.17 -8.69 -12.86
N PHE A 72 1.13 -8.99 -12.78
CA PHE A 72 1.89 -8.90 -11.53
C PHE A 72 2.00 -7.45 -11.03
N VAL A 73 2.43 -6.52 -11.88
CA VAL A 73 2.51 -5.10 -11.51
C VAL A 73 1.13 -4.55 -11.13
N GLY A 74 0.08 -4.94 -11.87
CA GLY A 74 -1.28 -4.44 -11.64
C GLY A 74 -1.86 -4.86 -10.28
N HIS A 75 -1.47 -6.03 -9.75
CA HIS A 75 -1.94 -6.47 -8.44
C HIS A 75 -1.31 -5.70 -7.27
N TRP A 76 -0.19 -5.00 -7.47
CA TRP A 76 0.41 -4.20 -6.41
C TRP A 76 -0.40 -2.94 -6.12
N ALA A 77 -1.25 -2.50 -7.06
CA ALA A 77 -2.15 -1.38 -6.86
C ALA A 77 -3.05 -1.55 -5.61
N PRO A 78 -3.81 -2.66 -5.42
CA PRO A 78 -4.59 -2.85 -4.20
C PRO A 78 -3.75 -2.81 -2.91
N THR A 79 -2.52 -3.33 -2.92
CA THR A 79 -1.60 -3.25 -1.78
C THR A 79 -1.19 -1.82 -1.47
N PHE A 80 -0.79 -1.04 -2.48
CA PHE A 80 -0.43 0.37 -2.31
C PHE A 80 -1.63 1.23 -1.89
N PHE A 81 -2.83 0.95 -2.41
CA PHE A 81 -4.06 1.61 -1.96
C PHE A 81 -4.41 1.29 -0.51
N ALA A 82 -4.25 0.04 -0.07
CA ALA A 82 -4.47 -0.35 1.32
C ALA A 82 -3.46 0.33 2.27
N LEU A 83 -2.19 0.41 1.88
CA LEU A 83 -1.16 1.15 2.61
C LEU A 83 -1.45 2.66 2.66
N GLY A 84 -1.86 3.25 1.54
CA GLY A 84 -2.26 4.66 1.48
C GLY A 84 -3.48 4.97 2.36
N LEU A 85 -4.43 4.05 2.43
CA LEU A 85 -5.60 4.16 3.31
C LEU A 85 -5.21 4.06 4.79
N ALA A 86 -4.30 3.13 5.13
CA ALA A 86 -3.78 2.97 6.49
C ALA A 86 -2.99 4.20 6.96
N LEU A 87 -2.09 4.73 6.12
CA LEU A 87 -1.33 5.96 6.41
C LEU A 87 -2.25 7.17 6.55
N ARG A 88 -3.24 7.34 5.66
CA ARG A 88 -4.24 8.42 5.76
C ARG A 88 -5.08 8.33 7.04
N SER A 89 -5.31 7.13 7.56
CA SER A 89 -6.00 6.95 8.83
C SER A 89 -5.13 7.41 10.01
N GLU A 90 -3.82 7.26 9.91
CA GLU A 90 -2.85 7.70 10.93
C GLU A 90 -2.66 9.22 10.91
N GLU A 91 -2.58 9.84 9.72
CA GLU A 91 -2.51 11.30 9.53
C GLU A 91 -3.76 12.06 10.03
N ARG A 92 -4.90 11.38 10.23
CA ARG A 92 -6.15 11.99 10.74
C ARG A 92 -6.37 11.77 12.24
N HIS A 93 -5.46 11.10 12.94
CA HIS A 93 -5.49 10.88 14.38
C HIS A 93 -4.41 11.69 15.10
#